data_AF-A0A6B2R225-F1
#
_entry.id   AF-A0A6B2R225-F1
#
_cell.length_a   1.000
_cell.length_b   1.000
_cell.length_c   1.000
_cell.angle_alpha   90.00
_cell.angle_beta   90.00
_cell.angle_gamma   90.00
#
_symmetry.space_group_name_H-M   'P 1'
#
loop_
_entity.id
_entity.type
_entity.pdbx_description
1 polymer ?
#
loop_
_entity_poly.entity_id
_entity_poly.type
_entity_poly.pdbx_seq_one_letter_code
_entity_poly.pdbx_strand_id
1 'polypeptide(L)'
;MLYFKKLIVLLGLFFLVGSQAVQANTDFEKAIQGRWLSEITEEIPSDADTTNGVMKMIGVDEYLGNGALNMQGQLLMTFNYKNGTQIIASWLINAAGEWQIKNDLIYEKIVDIRAIPDFVKLNGSLLSADDQKNFFQQSGFKIEDLIPKGQTSEDQIISINDKSFGYKTKNDQGNYDVRNKTKTNAGFSTYQIK
;
A
#
# COMPACT_ATOMS: atom_id res chain seq x y z
N MET A 1 21.30 -7.84 -8.53
CA MET A 1 21.34 -6.51 -7.87
C MET A 1 20.20 -5.69 -8.46
N LEU A 2 19.02 -5.78 -7.85
CA LEU A 2 17.79 -5.14 -8.36
C LEU A 2 17.85 -3.64 -8.06
N TYR A 3 17.80 -2.84 -9.12
CA TYR A 3 17.84 -1.38 -9.05
C TYR A 3 16.46 -0.83 -8.70
N PHE A 4 16.25 -0.40 -7.45
CA PHE A 4 15.12 0.45 -7.08
C PHE A 4 15.58 1.90 -7.07
N LYS A 5 15.12 2.70 -8.04
CA LYS A 5 15.38 4.14 -8.10
C LYS A 5 14.46 4.86 -7.10
N LYS A 6 15.08 5.62 -6.19
CA LYS A 6 14.42 6.57 -5.29
C LYS A 6 13.83 7.73 -6.08
N LEU A 7 12.60 8.15 -5.73
CA LEU A 7 11.97 9.36 -6.23
C LEU A 7 11.77 10.36 -5.07
N ILE A 8 12.38 11.54 -5.19
CA ILE A 8 12.23 12.71 -4.31
C ILE A 8 11.91 13.90 -5.21
N VAL A 9 10.77 14.58 -5.03
CA VAL A 9 10.48 16.02 -5.35
C VAL A 9 9.19 16.39 -4.58
N LEU A 10 9.14 17.21 -3.52
CA LEU A 10 9.39 18.65 -3.26
C LEU A 10 8.33 19.66 -3.77
N LEU A 11 7.55 20.18 -2.81
CA LEU A 11 6.82 21.46 -2.64
C LEU A 11 6.60 22.43 -3.82
N GLY A 12 5.35 22.90 -3.92
CA GLY A 12 4.96 24.19 -4.48
C GLY A 12 3.75 24.79 -3.75
N LEU A 13 3.98 25.81 -2.92
CA LEU A 13 2.98 26.63 -2.23
C LEU A 13 2.32 27.62 -3.22
N PHE A 14 1.00 27.64 -3.30
CA PHE A 14 0.24 28.84 -3.67
C PHE A 14 -1.07 28.92 -2.87
N PHE A 15 -1.25 30.05 -2.18
CA PHE A 15 -2.47 30.44 -1.49
C PHE A 15 -3.46 31.07 -2.48
N LEU A 16 -4.71 30.60 -2.49
CA LEU A 16 -5.90 31.42 -2.79
C LEU A 16 -7.05 30.87 -1.93
N VAL A 17 -7.53 31.69 -0.99
CA VAL A 17 -8.59 31.35 -0.04
C VAL A 17 -9.95 31.66 -0.67
N GLY A 18 -10.69 30.61 -1.03
CA GLY A 18 -12.11 30.66 -1.34
C GLY A 18 -12.91 30.09 -0.16
N SER A 19 -13.66 30.95 0.53
CA SER A 19 -14.41 30.65 1.75
C SER A 19 -15.72 29.90 1.47
N GLN A 20 -15.63 28.66 0.97
CA GLN A 20 -16.71 27.67 0.98
C GLN A 20 -16.25 26.26 1.44
N ALA A 21 -14.96 26.07 1.71
CA ALA A 21 -14.35 24.76 1.96
C ALA A 21 -14.61 24.14 3.36
N VAL A 22 -15.12 24.89 4.34
CA VAL A 22 -15.16 24.41 5.74
C VAL A 22 -16.21 23.31 5.96
N GLN A 23 -17.35 23.37 5.25
CA GLN A 23 -18.47 22.45 5.48
C GLN A 23 -18.33 21.12 4.71
N ALA A 24 -17.77 21.17 3.49
CA ALA A 24 -17.42 19.96 2.73
C ALA A 24 -16.33 19.14 3.44
N ASN A 25 -15.40 19.80 4.14
CA ASN A 25 -14.31 19.13 4.87
C ASN A 25 -14.83 18.25 6.01
N THR A 26 -15.82 18.74 6.78
CA THR A 26 -16.37 17.99 7.92
C THR A 26 -17.17 16.75 7.51
N ASP A 27 -17.78 16.76 6.33
CA ASP A 27 -18.57 15.63 5.85
C ASP A 27 -17.66 14.49 5.37
N PHE A 28 -16.56 14.81 4.68
CA PHE A 28 -15.55 13.82 4.31
C PHE A 28 -14.78 13.27 5.51
N GLU A 29 -14.41 14.12 6.46
CA GLU A 29 -13.75 13.69 7.70
C GLU A 29 -14.59 12.71 8.52
N LYS A 30 -15.92 12.87 8.52
CA LYS A 30 -16.81 11.90 9.16
C LYS A 30 -16.99 10.64 8.31
N ALA A 31 -17.20 10.80 7.01
CA ALA A 31 -17.45 9.66 6.11
C ALA A 31 -16.27 8.69 6.03
N ILE A 32 -15.04 9.19 6.16
CA ILE A 32 -13.84 8.35 6.07
C ILE A 32 -13.56 7.55 7.33
N GLN A 33 -14.04 7.98 8.49
CA GLN A 33 -13.77 7.27 9.74
C GLN A 33 -14.25 5.83 9.71
N GLY A 34 -13.41 4.92 10.23
CA GLY A 34 -13.64 3.47 10.21
C GLY A 34 -12.68 2.73 9.30
N ARG A 35 -13.00 1.47 8.98
CA ARG A 35 -12.10 0.55 8.29
C ARG A 35 -12.42 0.39 6.82
N TRP A 36 -11.38 0.29 6.02
CA TRP A 36 -11.44 0.22 4.57
C TRP A 36 -10.49 -0.83 4.02
N LEU A 37 -11.04 -1.82 3.33
CA LEU A 37 -10.30 -2.85 2.63
C LEU A 37 -9.86 -2.35 1.26
N SER A 38 -8.59 -2.54 0.93
CA SER A 38 -8.04 -2.33 -0.41
C SER A 38 -7.36 -3.60 -0.92
N GLU A 39 -7.47 -3.83 -2.22
CA GLU A 39 -6.74 -4.85 -2.96
C GLU A 39 -6.10 -4.20 -4.18
N ILE A 40 -4.79 -4.31 -4.30
CA ILE A 40 -4.00 -3.76 -5.40
C ILE A 40 -3.22 -4.90 -6.03
N THR A 41 -3.20 -4.96 -7.36
CA THR A 41 -2.38 -5.90 -8.12
C THR A 41 -1.63 -5.11 -9.18
N GLU A 42 -0.31 -5.21 -9.17
CA GLU A 42 0.59 -4.52 -10.09
C GLU A 42 1.51 -5.55 -10.76
N GLU A 43 1.85 -5.33 -12.03
CA GLU A 43 2.82 -6.17 -12.72
C GLU A 43 4.25 -5.78 -12.34
N ILE A 44 5.09 -6.78 -12.08
CA ILE A 44 6.53 -6.58 -11.92
C ILE A 44 7.14 -6.80 -13.31
N PRO A 45 7.76 -5.78 -13.94
CA PRO A 45 8.33 -5.92 -15.27
C PRO A 45 9.41 -7.01 -15.32
N SER A 46 9.46 -7.74 -16.44
CA SER A 46 10.51 -8.71 -16.71
C SER A 46 11.92 -8.11 -16.72
N ASP A 47 12.92 -8.93 -16.40
CA ASP A 47 14.33 -8.59 -16.51
C ASP A 47 15.13 -9.65 -17.31
N ALA A 48 16.45 -9.68 -17.11
CA ALA A 48 17.34 -10.61 -17.81
C ALA A 48 16.95 -12.08 -17.54
N ASP A 49 16.51 -12.41 -16.32
CA ASP A 49 16.30 -13.79 -15.85
C ASP A 49 14.83 -14.12 -15.58
N THR A 50 13.98 -13.09 -15.45
CA THR A 50 12.56 -13.22 -15.12
C THR A 50 11.64 -12.88 -16.29
N THR A 51 10.43 -13.44 -16.28
CA THR A 51 9.28 -12.94 -17.04
C THR A 51 8.46 -12.01 -16.15
N ASN A 52 7.37 -11.43 -16.67
CA ASN A 52 6.52 -10.55 -15.86
C ASN A 52 6.07 -11.27 -14.58
N GLY A 53 6.38 -10.67 -13.44
CA GLY A 53 5.93 -11.07 -12.12
C GLY A 53 4.65 -10.34 -11.72
N VAL A 54 4.19 -10.59 -10.51
CA VAL A 54 3.00 -9.94 -9.95
C VAL A 54 3.28 -9.52 -8.52
N MET A 55 2.96 -8.27 -8.20
CA MET A 55 2.85 -7.77 -6.84
C MET A 55 1.37 -7.68 -6.49
N LYS A 56 0.95 -8.33 -5.41
CA LYS A 56 -0.41 -8.21 -4.88
C LYS A 56 -0.36 -7.71 -3.45
N MET A 57 -1.08 -6.63 -3.17
CA MET A 57 -1.25 -6.08 -1.83
C MET A 57 -2.71 -6.17 -1.44
N ILE A 58 -2.97 -6.65 -0.24
CA ILE A 58 -4.28 -6.54 0.42
C ILE A 58 -4.07 -5.88 1.77
N GLY A 59 -4.97 -4.97 2.15
CA GLY A 59 -4.83 -4.31 3.43
C GLY A 59 -6.10 -3.65 3.91
N VAL A 60 -6.17 -3.44 5.22
CA VAL A 60 -7.22 -2.69 5.91
C VAL A 60 -6.59 -1.45 6.52
N ASP A 61 -7.18 -0.31 6.17
CA ASP A 61 -6.83 1.00 6.72
C ASP A 61 -7.95 1.43 7.67
N GLU A 62 -7.60 1.82 8.90
CA GLU A 62 -8.50 2.31 9.93
C GLU A 62 -8.24 3.79 10.20
N TYR A 63 -9.15 4.65 9.76
CA TYR A 63 -9.10 6.09 10.03
C TYR A 63 -9.85 6.38 11.33
N LEU A 64 -9.11 6.75 12.36
CA LEU A 64 -9.65 7.08 13.67
C LEU A 64 -10.02 8.57 13.74
N GLY A 65 -11.10 8.90 14.45
CA GLY A 65 -11.61 10.28 14.54
C GLY A 65 -10.67 11.30 15.21
N ASN A 66 -9.55 10.85 15.78
CA ASN A 66 -8.49 11.69 16.32
C ASN A 66 -7.36 11.97 15.31
N GLY A 67 -7.53 11.59 14.03
CA GLY A 67 -6.52 11.76 12.99
C GLY A 67 -5.44 10.66 12.97
N ALA A 68 -5.54 9.63 13.81
CA ALA A 68 -4.64 8.48 13.73
C ALA A 68 -5.09 7.49 12.64
N LEU A 69 -4.12 6.86 11.98
CA LEU A 69 -4.30 5.85 10.94
C LEU A 69 -3.62 4.55 11.36
N ASN A 70 -4.34 3.44 11.36
CA ASN A 70 -3.75 2.10 11.47
C ASN A 70 -3.86 1.40 10.13
N MET A 71 -2.79 0.73 9.69
CA MET A 71 -2.78 -0.04 8.45
C MET A 71 -2.26 -1.44 8.74
N GLN A 72 -2.96 -2.44 8.24
CA GLN A 72 -2.57 -3.84 8.32
C GLN A 72 -2.78 -4.50 6.97
N GLY A 73 -1.82 -5.30 6.52
CA GLY A 73 -1.94 -5.93 5.22
C GLY A 73 -0.96 -7.07 4.99
N GLN A 74 -0.99 -7.56 3.76
CA GLN A 74 -0.06 -8.55 3.26
C GLN A 74 0.36 -8.17 1.84
N LEU A 75 1.67 -8.25 1.61
CA LEU A 75 2.28 -8.12 0.31
C LEU A 75 2.69 -9.51 -0.18
N LEU A 76 2.27 -9.84 -1.39
CA LEU A 76 2.64 -11.04 -2.12
C LEU A 76 3.42 -10.64 -3.35
N MET A 77 4.63 -11.17 -3.51
CA MET A 77 5.44 -11.01 -4.71
C MET A 77 5.62 -12.36 -5.38
N THR A 78 5.15 -12.45 -6.62
CA THR A 78 5.32 -13.61 -7.49
C THR A 78 6.39 -13.29 -8.53
N PHE A 79 7.50 -14.02 -8.47
CA PHE A 79 8.58 -13.96 -9.44
C PHE A 79 8.51 -15.18 -10.34
N ASN A 80 8.45 -14.96 -11.64
CA ASN A 80 8.45 -16.01 -12.65
C ASN A 80 9.80 -15.97 -13.38
N TYR A 81 10.53 -17.08 -13.37
CA TYR A 81 11.82 -17.21 -14.05
C TYR A 81 11.65 -17.84 -15.43
N LYS A 82 12.50 -17.45 -16.38
CA LYS A 82 12.45 -17.98 -17.76
C LYS A 82 12.67 -19.49 -17.86
N ASN A 83 13.29 -20.10 -16.85
CA ASN A 83 13.47 -21.55 -16.74
C ASN A 83 12.22 -22.29 -16.23
N GLY A 84 11.08 -21.59 -16.04
CA GLY A 84 9.83 -22.16 -15.51
C GLY A 84 9.74 -22.19 -13.98
N THR A 85 10.75 -21.72 -13.26
CA THR A 85 10.70 -21.62 -11.80
C THR A 85 9.79 -20.48 -11.38
N GLN A 86 8.95 -20.70 -10.38
CA GLN A 86 8.13 -19.68 -9.74
C GLN A 86 8.47 -19.58 -8.26
N ILE A 87 8.69 -18.35 -7.79
CA ILE A 87 8.84 -18.03 -6.37
C ILE A 87 7.70 -17.11 -5.96
N ILE A 88 6.99 -17.46 -4.89
CA ILE A 88 6.01 -16.59 -4.25
C ILE A 88 6.52 -16.27 -2.86
N ALA A 89 6.78 -15.01 -2.58
CA ALA A 89 7.19 -14.53 -1.26
C ALA A 89 6.10 -13.63 -0.66
N SER A 90 5.87 -13.78 0.64
CA SER A 90 4.82 -13.09 1.38
C SER A 90 5.42 -12.33 2.58
N TRP A 91 4.87 -11.15 2.85
CA TRP A 91 5.16 -10.34 4.03
C TRP A 91 3.87 -9.81 4.64
N LEU A 92 3.75 -9.86 5.96
CA LEU A 92 2.73 -9.14 6.71
C LEU A 92 3.22 -7.73 7.00
N ILE A 93 2.36 -6.74 6.77
CA ILE A 93 2.66 -5.33 6.97
C ILE A 93 1.80 -4.82 8.12
N ASN A 94 2.44 -4.14 9.07
CA ASN A 94 1.77 -3.30 10.05
C ASN A 94 2.35 -1.90 9.95
N ALA A 95 1.50 -0.90 9.80
CA ALA A 95 1.92 0.49 9.81
C ALA A 95 0.97 1.34 10.64
N ALA A 96 1.52 2.42 11.19
CA ALA A 96 0.80 3.44 11.92
C ALA A 96 1.10 4.79 11.25
N GLY A 97 0.11 5.67 11.24
CA GLY A 97 0.19 6.95 10.58
C GLY A 97 -0.75 7.99 11.16
N GLU A 98 -0.77 9.13 10.49
CA GLU A 98 -1.66 10.25 10.73
C GLU A 98 -2.41 10.56 9.44
N TRP A 99 -3.65 11.00 9.54
CA TRP A 99 -4.44 11.42 8.38
C TRP A 99 -5.15 12.75 8.63
N GLN A 100 -5.37 13.49 7.56
CA GLN A 100 -6.19 14.70 7.56
C GLN A 100 -6.81 14.90 6.17
N ILE A 101 -7.94 15.60 6.12
CA ILE A 101 -8.55 16.02 4.85
C ILE A 101 -8.49 17.54 4.75
N LYS A 102 -8.13 18.03 3.57
CA LYS A 102 -8.14 19.45 3.25
C LYS A 102 -8.42 19.66 1.77
N ASN A 103 -9.48 20.40 1.46
CA ASN A 103 -9.87 20.74 0.08
C ASN A 103 -10.01 19.50 -0.82
N ASP A 104 -10.79 18.51 -0.36
CA ASP A 104 -11.04 17.24 -1.07
C ASP A 104 -9.79 16.36 -1.29
N LEU A 105 -8.67 16.71 -0.64
CA LEU A 105 -7.46 15.90 -0.62
C LEU A 105 -7.36 15.21 0.73
N ILE A 106 -7.08 13.91 0.71
CA ILE A 106 -6.61 13.18 1.88
C ILE A 106 -5.08 13.19 1.90
N TYR A 107 -4.53 13.48 3.07
CA TYR A 107 -3.11 13.37 3.33
C TYR A 107 -2.90 12.27 4.36
N GLU A 108 -2.09 11.27 4.04
CA GLU A 108 -1.73 10.21 4.98
C GLU A 108 -0.23 10.23 5.18
N LYS A 109 0.20 10.31 6.44
CA LYS A 109 1.61 10.33 6.80
C LYS A 109 1.96 9.07 7.57
N ILE A 110 2.93 8.31 7.07
CA ILE A 110 3.40 7.08 7.73
C ILE A 110 4.34 7.45 8.87
N VAL A 111 3.99 7.07 10.09
CA VAL A 111 4.77 7.36 11.32
C VAL A 111 5.63 6.17 11.73
N ASP A 112 5.13 4.96 11.56
CA ASP A 112 5.88 3.72 11.76
C ASP A 112 5.40 2.67 10.75
N ILE A 113 6.30 1.80 10.31
CA ILE A 113 5.99 0.68 9.42
C ILE A 113 6.93 -0.47 9.73
N ARG A 114 6.37 -1.68 9.71
CA ARG A 114 7.12 -2.92 9.89
C ARG A 114 6.59 -3.98 8.95
N ALA A 115 7.50 -4.60 8.22
CA ALA A 115 7.23 -5.82 7.49
C ALA A 115 7.77 -7.04 8.22
N ILE A 116 6.93 -8.07 8.31
CA ILE A 116 7.26 -9.35 8.92
C ILE A 116 7.21 -10.39 7.81
N PRO A 117 8.32 -11.09 7.51
CA PRO A 117 8.29 -12.19 6.57
C PRO A 117 7.25 -13.24 6.98
N ASP A 118 6.47 -13.72 6.02
CA ASP A 118 5.36 -14.65 6.26
C ASP A 118 5.70 -16.04 5.71
N PHE A 119 5.78 -16.18 4.39
CA PHE A 119 6.16 -17.43 3.76
C PHE A 119 6.91 -17.26 2.43
N VAL A 120 7.58 -18.33 2.01
CA VAL A 120 8.09 -18.48 0.64
C VAL A 120 7.65 -19.82 0.06
N LYS A 121 7.02 -19.80 -1.12
CA LYS A 121 6.72 -20.99 -1.92
C LYS A 121 7.61 -21.04 -3.14
N LEU A 122 8.17 -22.22 -3.43
CA LEU A 122 8.90 -22.53 -4.66
C LEU A 122 8.07 -23.53 -5.47
N ASN A 123 7.67 -23.16 -6.69
CA ASN A 123 6.81 -23.96 -7.56
C ASN A 123 5.56 -24.50 -6.84
N GLY A 124 4.93 -23.63 -6.02
CA GLY A 124 3.74 -23.96 -5.23
C GLY A 124 3.99 -24.69 -3.90
N SER A 125 5.20 -25.20 -3.66
CA SER A 125 5.54 -25.90 -2.41
C SER A 125 6.14 -24.94 -1.40
N LEU A 126 5.64 -24.96 -0.16
CA LEU A 126 6.19 -24.18 0.95
C LEU A 126 7.64 -24.64 1.22
N LEU A 127 8.56 -23.68 1.28
CA LEU A 127 9.95 -23.96 1.64
C LEU A 127 10.09 -24.35 3.11
N SER A 128 11.18 -25.01 3.46
CA SER A 128 11.52 -25.29 4.87
C SER A 128 11.73 -23.97 5.64
N ALA A 129 11.60 -23.99 6.97
CA ALA A 129 11.81 -22.78 7.78
C ALA A 129 13.21 -22.17 7.60
N ASP A 130 14.25 -23.01 7.47
CA ASP A 130 15.62 -22.57 7.24
C ASP A 130 15.80 -21.95 5.86
N ASP A 131 15.22 -22.55 4.82
CA ASP A 131 15.27 -22.02 3.45
C ASP A 131 14.50 -20.70 3.32
N GLN A 132 13.35 -20.57 3.98
CA GLN A 132 12.60 -19.31 4.04
C GLN A 132 13.44 -18.22 4.72
N LYS A 133 14.04 -18.53 5.88
CA LYS A 133 14.93 -17.60 6.59
C LYS A 133 16.10 -17.16 5.70
N ASN A 134 16.75 -18.11 5.03
CA ASN A 134 17.85 -17.81 4.11
C ASN A 134 17.39 -16.93 2.95
N PHE A 135 16.23 -17.21 2.35
CA PHE A 135 15.66 -16.41 1.27
C PHE A 135 15.47 -14.95 1.70
N PHE A 136 14.80 -14.70 2.84
CA PHE A 136 14.54 -13.35 3.31
C PHE A 136 15.81 -12.61 3.76
N GLN A 137 16.81 -13.32 4.30
CA GLN A 137 18.11 -12.72 4.63
C GLN A 137 18.91 -12.33 3.38
N GLN A 138 18.85 -13.16 2.32
CA GLN A 138 19.61 -12.95 1.09
C GLN A 138 18.93 -11.98 0.11
N SER A 139 17.60 -11.91 0.12
CA SER A 139 16.87 -11.03 -0.80
C SER A 139 17.22 -9.56 -0.57
N GLY A 140 17.57 -9.19 0.67
CA GLY A 140 17.88 -7.81 1.05
C GLY A 140 16.71 -6.84 0.86
N PHE A 141 15.52 -7.36 0.55
CA PHE A 141 14.33 -6.57 0.29
C PHE A 141 13.71 -6.11 1.60
N LYS A 142 13.50 -4.80 1.72
CA LYS A 142 12.84 -4.16 2.85
C LYS A 142 11.64 -3.39 2.32
N ILE A 143 10.44 -3.75 2.79
CA ILE A 143 9.22 -3.04 2.40
C ILE A 143 9.29 -1.57 2.86
N GLU A 144 10.01 -1.32 3.94
CA GLU A 144 10.30 0.02 4.47
C GLU A 144 11.09 0.90 3.49
N ASP A 145 11.78 0.31 2.50
CA ASP A 145 12.42 1.07 1.42
C ASP A 145 11.41 1.51 0.34
N LEU A 146 10.27 0.81 0.21
CA LEU A 146 9.17 1.17 -0.69
C LEU A 146 8.26 2.22 -0.08
N ILE A 147 7.97 2.10 1.22
CA ILE A 147 7.12 3.03 1.97
C ILE A 147 7.94 3.58 3.15
N PRO A 148 8.80 4.57 2.92
CA PRO A 148 9.63 5.13 3.98
C PRO A 148 8.81 5.79 5.08
N LYS A 149 9.27 5.59 6.32
CA LYS A 149 8.80 6.36 7.47
C LYS A 149 8.91 7.87 7.18
N GLY A 150 7.86 8.60 7.51
CA GLY A 150 7.74 10.03 7.30
C GLY A 150 7.23 10.42 5.91
N GLN A 151 7.05 9.45 5.00
CA GLN A 151 6.40 9.71 3.72
C GLN A 151 4.96 10.18 3.95
N THR A 152 4.55 11.16 3.14
CA THR A 152 3.17 11.62 3.05
C THR A 152 2.64 11.34 1.66
N SER A 153 1.53 10.62 1.56
CA SER A 153 0.73 10.54 0.34
C SER A 153 -0.27 11.69 0.30
N GLU A 154 -0.63 12.08 -0.92
CA GLU A 154 -1.70 13.04 -1.20
C GLU A 154 -2.57 12.44 -2.28
N ASP A 155 -3.84 12.19 -1.95
CA ASP A 155 -4.80 11.60 -2.86
C ASP A 155 -6.07 12.46 -2.96
N GLN A 156 -6.60 12.60 -4.17
CA GLN A 156 -7.85 13.34 -4.39
C GLN A 156 -9.05 12.43 -4.13
N ILE A 157 -9.89 12.80 -3.18
CA ILE A 157 -11.15 12.12 -2.90
C ILE A 157 -12.10 12.36 -4.08
N ILE A 158 -12.57 11.29 -4.71
CA ILE A 158 -13.57 11.35 -5.79
C ILE A 158 -14.96 11.15 -5.20
N SER A 159 -15.09 10.16 -4.31
CA SER A 159 -16.35 9.84 -3.66
C SER A 159 -16.11 9.05 -2.39
N ILE A 160 -16.99 9.24 -1.40
CA ILE A 160 -17.02 8.41 -0.20
C ILE A 160 -18.44 8.26 0.31
N ASN A 161 -18.81 7.05 0.69
CA ASN A 161 -20.11 6.71 1.27
C ASN A 161 -19.95 5.51 2.22
N ASP A 162 -21.04 5.00 2.78
CA ASP A 162 -21.00 3.90 3.75
C ASP A 162 -20.43 2.56 3.22
N LYS A 163 -20.15 2.45 1.92
CA LYS A 163 -19.69 1.22 1.26
C LYS A 163 -18.36 1.37 0.52
N SER A 164 -18.10 2.54 -0.08
CA SER A 164 -16.98 2.73 -1.00
C SER A 164 -16.27 4.05 -0.76
N PHE A 165 -14.95 4.03 -0.87
CA PHE A 165 -14.09 5.20 -0.88
C PHE A 165 -13.25 5.18 -2.16
N GLY A 166 -13.58 6.05 -3.11
CA GLY A 166 -12.87 6.22 -4.38
C GLY A 166 -11.96 7.44 -4.35
N TYR A 167 -10.72 7.27 -4.81
CA TYR A 167 -9.70 8.33 -4.81
C TYR A 167 -8.81 8.26 -6.05
N LYS A 168 -8.18 9.39 -6.41
CA LYS A 168 -7.11 9.44 -7.41
C LYS A 168 -5.77 9.53 -6.70
N THR A 169 -4.85 8.67 -7.11
CA THR A 169 -3.46 8.71 -6.67
C THR A 169 -2.55 8.90 -7.87
N LYS A 170 -1.39 9.51 -7.64
CA LYS A 170 -0.40 9.74 -8.70
C LYS A 170 0.59 8.58 -8.72
N ASN A 171 0.73 7.91 -9.86
CA ASN A 171 1.70 6.83 -10.03
C ASN A 171 3.10 7.35 -10.38
N ASP A 172 4.06 6.43 -10.48
CA ASP A 172 5.48 6.74 -10.73
C ASP A 172 5.73 7.44 -12.07
N GLN A 173 4.81 7.33 -13.02
CA GLN A 173 4.87 8.01 -14.33
C GLN A 173 4.25 9.41 -14.27
N GLY A 174 3.71 9.79 -13.12
CA GLY A 174 3.01 11.06 -12.89
C GLY A 174 1.57 11.09 -13.38
N ASN A 175 1.02 9.94 -13.81
CA ASN A 175 -0.37 9.80 -14.22
C ASN A 175 -1.26 9.54 -13.00
N TYR A 176 -2.54 9.86 -13.12
CA TYR A 176 -3.52 9.58 -12.06
C TYR A 176 -4.20 8.24 -12.29
N ASP A 177 -4.10 7.36 -11.29
CA ASP A 177 -4.86 6.12 -11.22
C ASP A 177 -6.04 6.29 -10.27
N VAL A 178 -7.20 5.79 -10.68
CA VAL A 178 -8.39 5.73 -9.81
C VAL A 178 -8.37 4.44 -9.02
N ARG A 179 -8.40 4.54 -7.71
CA ARG A 179 -8.42 3.41 -6.77
C ARG A 179 -9.68 3.47 -5.92
N ASN A 180 -10.10 2.32 -5.42
CA ASN A 180 -11.26 2.18 -4.55
C ASN A 180 -10.93 1.33 -3.33
N LYS A 181 -11.45 1.72 -2.17
CA LYS A 181 -11.49 0.91 -0.95
C LYS A 181 -12.94 0.55 -0.63
N THR A 182 -13.17 -0.62 -0.04
CA THR A 182 -14.49 -1.09 0.38
C THR A 182 -14.62 -1.01 1.89
N LYS A 183 -15.74 -0.49 2.41
CA LYS A 183 -15.98 -0.40 3.85
C LYS A 183 -16.00 -1.80 4.45
N THR A 184 -15.36 -1.98 5.59
CA THR A 184 -15.37 -3.25 6.33
C THR A 184 -15.47 -3.01 7.83
N ASN A 185 -15.98 -4.00 8.56
CA ASN A 185 -15.91 -4.03 10.03
C ASN A 185 -14.87 -5.05 10.53
N ALA A 186 -14.39 -5.92 9.64
CA ALA A 186 -13.38 -6.91 9.95
C ALA A 186 -12.00 -6.24 10.10
N GLY A 187 -11.15 -6.81 10.95
CA GLY A 187 -9.71 -6.56 10.91
C GLY A 187 -9.09 -7.22 9.68
N PHE A 188 -7.79 -7.01 9.49
CA PHE A 188 -7.06 -7.67 8.41
C PHE A 188 -7.00 -9.19 8.62
N SER A 189 -7.15 -9.96 7.54
CA SER A 189 -6.88 -11.40 7.50
C SER A 189 -5.99 -11.73 6.29
N THR A 190 -5.02 -12.60 6.53
CA THR A 190 -4.02 -13.00 5.52
C THR A 190 -4.66 -13.80 4.38
N TYR A 191 -4.15 -13.65 3.16
CA TYR A 191 -4.41 -14.61 2.09
C TYR A 191 -4.00 -16.01 2.54
N GLN A 192 -4.97 -16.91 2.60
CA GLN A 192 -4.70 -18.33 2.57
C GLN A 192 -4.53 -18.73 1.11
N ILE A 193 -3.33 -18.54 0.55
CA ILE A 193 -3.00 -19.16 -0.74
C ILE A 193 -2.92 -20.66 -0.48
N LYS A 194 -4.00 -21.39 -0.84
CA LYS A 194 -3.99 -22.85 -0.90
C LYS A 194 -2.91 -23.32 -1.86
#